data_AF-A0AA46HA58-F1
#
_entry.id   AF-A0AA46HA58-F1
#
_cell.length_a   1.000
_cell.length_b   1.000
_cell.length_c   1.000
_cell.angle_alpha   90.00
_cell.angle_beta   90.00
_cell.angle_gamma   90.00
#
_symmetry.space_group_name_H-M   'P 1'
#
loop_
_entity.id
_entity.type
_entity.pdbx_description
1 polymer ?
#
loop_
_entity_poly.entity_id
_entity_poly.type
_entity_poly.pdbx_seq_one_letter_code
_entity_poly.pdbx_strand_id
1 'polypeptide(L)'
;MKHTGQGAFAALLALTLVSPFTTQAQDAQPQKPGFFRQLGKSLADSGKQMVGIQPNSGSKTSAQGTGAIYASLSGAGKLPGLFKGDNHQQAQLGKLDWPRVALTFTDWGASLPCWKVEARIWTSPTASSVETFRTCFDAAVTETDDLGETAELNTSALWKGRDTLNGVRVPSSKPNTGVQRSTGPNPPTQPFVVNVSRLGVADRAVDVALRAAWVSGFIQTADLHPGPSGLLTPFKDIRLWIAGFKPEGNRDK
;
A
#
# COMPACT_ATOMS: atom_id res chain seq x y z
N MET A 1 -54.92 -26.63 57.06
CA MET A 1 -56.35 -26.25 57.26
C MET A 1 -56.43 -24.75 56.95
N LYS A 2 -57.17 -24.20 56.01
CA LYS A 2 -58.34 -24.63 55.21
C LYS A 2 -58.23 -24.05 53.78
N HIS A 3 -58.70 -24.84 52.82
CA HIS A 3 -58.99 -24.50 51.43
C HIS A 3 -60.35 -23.81 51.30
N THR A 4 -60.54 -23.00 50.24
CA THR A 4 -61.69 -22.95 49.28
C THR A 4 -61.60 -21.64 48.47
N GLY A 5 -61.87 -21.54 47.16
CA GLY A 5 -62.35 -22.45 46.11
C GLY A 5 -62.03 -21.78 44.75
N GLN A 6 -61.55 -22.52 43.74
CA GLN A 6 -62.31 -23.12 42.64
C GLN A 6 -63.23 -22.16 41.85
N GLY A 7 -62.95 -22.07 40.54
CA GLY A 7 -63.82 -21.51 39.52
C GLY A 7 -63.13 -21.50 38.15
N ALA A 8 -63.14 -22.64 37.46
CA ALA A 8 -62.77 -22.76 36.06
C ALA A 8 -64.06 -22.78 35.21
N PHE A 9 -64.13 -22.00 34.13
CA PHE A 9 -64.95 -22.30 32.96
C PHE A 9 -64.36 -21.66 31.70
N ALA A 10 -64.22 -22.48 30.66
CA ALA A 10 -63.70 -22.15 29.35
C ALA A 10 -64.78 -21.53 28.45
N ALA A 11 -64.36 -20.68 27.50
CA ALA A 11 -65.07 -20.49 26.22
C ALA A 11 -64.10 -19.95 25.16
N LEU A 12 -63.92 -20.75 24.10
CA LEU A 12 -63.30 -20.39 22.83
C LEU A 12 -64.15 -19.35 22.09
N LEU A 13 -63.51 -18.37 21.45
CA LEU A 13 -64.05 -17.72 20.26
C LEU A 13 -62.90 -17.18 19.41
N ALA A 14 -62.67 -17.86 18.29
CA ALA A 14 -61.82 -17.44 17.21
C ALA A 14 -62.49 -16.30 16.43
N LEU A 15 -61.75 -15.24 16.14
CA LEU A 15 -62.10 -14.23 15.15
C LEU A 15 -60.88 -13.97 14.28
N THR A 16 -60.90 -14.61 13.12
CA THR A 16 -60.04 -14.36 11.96
C THR A 16 -60.33 -12.99 11.39
N LEU A 17 -59.34 -12.11 11.34
CA LEU A 17 -59.34 -10.91 10.51
C LEU A 17 -58.08 -10.87 9.64
N VAL A 18 -58.33 -10.54 8.39
CA VAL A 18 -57.48 -10.68 7.20
C VAL A 18 -56.57 -9.45 7.04
N SER A 19 -55.27 -9.70 6.83
CA SER A 19 -54.21 -9.00 6.04
C SER A 19 -54.18 -7.45 5.96
N PRO A 20 -53.01 -6.78 6.05
CA PRO A 20 -51.96 -6.93 5.04
C PRO A 20 -50.49 -6.92 5.52
N PHE A 21 -49.64 -7.44 4.64
CA PHE A 21 -48.19 -7.28 4.52
C PHE A 21 -47.55 -6.13 5.29
N THR A 22 -46.65 -6.46 6.22
CA THR A 22 -45.44 -5.67 6.48
C THR A 22 -44.25 -6.61 6.64
N THR A 23 -43.53 -6.77 5.54
CA THR A 23 -42.13 -7.20 5.52
C THR A 23 -41.38 -6.38 6.57
N GLN A 24 -40.84 -7.02 7.60
CA GLN A 24 -39.81 -6.36 8.42
C GLN A 24 -38.60 -6.16 7.52
N ALA A 25 -38.48 -4.95 6.97
CA ALA A 25 -37.23 -4.45 6.47
C ALA A 25 -36.27 -4.49 7.67
N GLN A 26 -35.30 -5.41 7.63
CA GLN A 26 -34.08 -5.22 8.38
C GLN A 26 -33.57 -3.84 7.98
N ASP A 27 -33.38 -2.95 8.95
CA ASP A 27 -32.63 -1.72 8.78
C ASP A 27 -31.25 -2.11 8.26
N ALA A 28 -31.13 -2.12 6.93
CA ALA A 28 -29.85 -2.13 6.27
C ALA A 28 -29.19 -0.83 6.67
N GLN A 29 -28.19 -0.91 7.55
CA GLN A 29 -27.24 0.18 7.71
C GLN A 29 -26.90 0.68 6.30
N PRO A 30 -26.97 2.00 6.04
CA PRO A 30 -26.66 2.52 4.72
C PRO A 30 -25.27 2.00 4.35
N GLN A 31 -25.21 1.13 3.34
CA GLN A 31 -23.96 0.54 2.87
C GLN A 31 -23.03 1.70 2.56
N LYS A 32 -21.99 1.88 3.39
CA LYS A 32 -21.01 2.93 3.22
C LYS A 32 -20.43 2.76 1.81
N PRO A 33 -20.65 3.70 0.88
CA PRO A 33 -20.14 3.52 -0.47
C PRO A 33 -18.62 3.50 -0.40
N GLY A 34 -18.01 2.58 -1.16
CA GLY A 34 -16.56 2.38 -1.18
C GLY A 34 -15.85 3.62 -1.64
N PHE A 35 -14.58 3.75 -1.28
CA PHE A 35 -13.78 4.94 -1.58
C PHE A 35 -13.79 5.25 -3.07
N PHE A 36 -13.62 4.23 -3.93
CA PHE A 36 -13.62 4.41 -5.38
C PHE A 36 -15.01 4.80 -5.92
N ARG A 37 -16.08 4.32 -5.28
CA ARG A 37 -17.47 4.64 -5.66
C ARG A 37 -17.89 6.04 -5.20
N GLN A 38 -17.36 6.51 -4.06
CA GLN A 38 -17.50 7.89 -3.60
C GLN A 38 -16.72 8.86 -4.50
N LEU A 39 -15.48 8.52 -4.83
CA LEU A 39 -14.69 9.26 -5.82
C LEU A 39 -15.38 9.31 -7.18
N GLY A 40 -15.88 8.17 -7.68
CA GLY A 40 -16.61 8.11 -8.95
C GLY A 40 -17.85 9.01 -8.98
N LYS A 41 -18.55 9.16 -7.84
CA LYS A 41 -19.67 10.12 -7.72
C LYS A 41 -19.21 11.57 -7.66
N SER A 42 -18.14 11.91 -6.94
CA SER A 42 -17.63 13.28 -6.92
C SER A 42 -16.96 13.71 -8.24
N LEU A 43 -16.48 12.75 -9.04
CA LEU A 43 -15.82 12.98 -10.33
C LEU A 43 -16.76 13.00 -11.53
N ALA A 44 -17.97 12.42 -11.40
CA ALA A 44 -18.99 12.56 -12.44
C ALA A 44 -19.35 14.04 -12.69
N ASP A 45 -19.24 14.86 -11.65
CA ASP A 45 -19.46 16.32 -11.69
C ASP A 45 -18.16 17.12 -11.94
N SER A 46 -17.00 16.47 -12.05
CA SER A 46 -15.69 17.14 -12.20
C SER A 46 -14.70 16.28 -13.00
N GLY A 47 -14.61 16.52 -14.31
CA GLY A 47 -13.47 16.16 -15.18
C GLY A 47 -12.88 14.75 -15.04
N LYS A 48 -13.33 13.82 -15.90
CA LYS A 48 -13.05 12.36 -15.90
C LYS A 48 -11.60 11.85 -16.07
N GLN A 49 -10.57 12.62 -15.74
CA GLN A 49 -9.16 12.15 -15.85
C GLN A 49 -8.28 12.44 -14.63
N MET A 50 -8.83 13.03 -13.56
CA MET A 50 -7.98 13.57 -12.49
C MET A 50 -7.68 12.62 -11.33
N VAL A 51 -8.21 11.40 -11.32
CA VAL A 51 -8.03 10.47 -10.19
C VAL A 51 -7.17 9.29 -10.60
N GLY A 52 -6.08 9.13 -9.87
CA GLY A 52 -4.92 8.26 -10.11
C GLY A 52 -5.19 6.76 -10.15
N ILE A 53 -6.44 6.35 -10.30
CA ILE A 53 -6.92 4.99 -10.14
C ILE A 53 -7.81 4.65 -11.34
N GLN A 54 -7.45 3.61 -12.09
CA GLN A 54 -8.25 3.11 -13.19
C GLN A 54 -9.23 2.05 -12.65
N PRO A 55 -10.55 2.34 -12.58
CA PRO A 55 -11.52 1.37 -12.09
C PRO A 55 -11.61 0.18 -13.06
N ASN A 56 -11.62 -1.03 -12.52
CA ASN A 56 -11.75 -2.27 -13.28
C ASN A 56 -13.20 -2.45 -13.74
N SER A 57 -13.62 -1.67 -14.74
CA SER A 57 -14.94 -1.81 -15.37
C SER A 57 -14.91 -2.91 -16.44
N GLY A 58 -15.71 -3.95 -16.24
CA GLY A 58 -16.09 -5.03 -17.16
C GLY A 58 -15.25 -5.27 -18.43
N SER A 59 -14.57 -6.41 -18.45
CA SER A 59 -14.17 -7.14 -19.67
C SER A 59 -13.47 -6.33 -20.77
N LYS A 60 -12.40 -5.60 -20.46
CA LYS A 60 -11.28 -5.37 -21.38
C LYS A 60 -9.97 -5.38 -20.60
N THR A 61 -9.12 -6.34 -20.93
CA THR A 61 -7.74 -6.47 -20.45
C THR A 61 -6.93 -5.22 -20.77
N SER A 62 -6.87 -4.30 -19.81
CA SER A 62 -5.78 -3.31 -19.71
C SER A 62 -4.96 -3.57 -18.44
N ALA A 63 -4.69 -4.84 -18.14
CA ALA A 63 -3.64 -5.22 -17.21
C ALA A 63 -2.31 -5.08 -17.95
N GLN A 64 -1.63 -3.95 -17.77
CA GLN A 64 -0.34 -3.67 -18.41
C GLN A 64 0.87 -3.99 -17.52
N GLY A 65 0.66 -4.77 -16.45
CA GLY A 65 1.72 -5.41 -15.68
C GLY A 65 1.60 -6.92 -15.74
N THR A 66 2.52 -7.59 -16.42
CA THR A 66 2.52 -9.06 -16.55
C THR A 66 3.32 -9.78 -15.46
N GLY A 67 4.06 -9.03 -14.63
CA GLY A 67 4.95 -9.53 -13.59
C GLY A 67 4.39 -9.44 -12.17
N ALA A 68 4.96 -10.24 -11.25
CA ALA A 68 4.60 -10.20 -9.84
C ALA A 68 5.16 -8.94 -9.15
N ILE A 69 4.31 -8.23 -8.40
CA ILE A 69 4.73 -7.07 -7.58
C ILE A 69 5.62 -7.50 -6.42
N TYR A 70 5.40 -8.71 -5.89
CA TYR A 70 6.24 -9.35 -4.88
C TYR A 70 6.09 -10.87 -4.97
N ALA A 71 7.21 -11.56 -5.14
CA ALA A 71 7.30 -13.00 -5.02
C ALA A 71 8.45 -13.34 -4.07
N SER A 72 8.13 -13.86 -2.89
CA SER A 72 9.15 -14.28 -1.93
C SER A 72 10.02 -15.39 -2.54
N LEU A 73 11.33 -15.27 -2.38
CA LEU A 73 12.31 -16.27 -2.81
C LEU A 73 12.95 -16.95 -1.60
N SER A 74 13.17 -16.20 -0.52
CA SER A 74 13.65 -16.73 0.76
C SER A 74 13.28 -15.80 1.91
N GLY A 75 13.30 -16.32 3.13
CA GLY A 75 12.98 -15.58 4.34
C GLY A 75 11.52 -15.75 4.75
N ALA A 76 11.08 -14.95 5.73
CA ALA A 76 9.79 -15.13 6.38
C ALA A 76 8.64 -14.35 5.72
N GLY A 77 8.89 -13.59 4.65
CA GLY A 77 7.86 -12.78 3.98
C GLY A 77 7.33 -11.66 4.88
N LYS A 78 8.24 -10.99 5.61
CA LYS A 78 7.96 -9.90 6.56
C LYS A 78 7.80 -8.54 5.89
N LEU A 79 8.35 -8.35 4.69
CA LEU A 79 8.27 -7.05 4.02
C LEU A 79 6.81 -6.67 3.67
N PRO A 80 5.97 -7.56 3.10
CA PRO A 80 4.57 -7.23 2.82
C PRO A 80 3.82 -6.75 4.06
N GLY A 81 3.25 -5.55 3.97
CA GLY A 81 2.48 -4.94 5.05
C GLY A 81 3.28 -4.49 6.28
N LEU A 82 4.62 -4.51 6.22
CA LEU A 82 5.51 -4.17 7.34
C LEU A 82 5.15 -2.87 8.06
N PHE A 83 4.74 -1.84 7.31
CA PHE A 83 4.42 -0.51 7.85
C PHE A 83 2.92 -0.28 8.05
N LYS A 84 2.04 -1.22 7.67
CA LYS A 84 0.57 -1.02 7.71
C LYS A 84 0.02 -0.84 9.12
N GLY A 85 0.68 -1.39 10.13
CA GLY A 85 0.27 -1.25 11.54
C GLY A 85 0.70 0.07 12.18
N ASP A 86 1.51 0.88 11.51
CA ASP A 86 2.03 2.13 12.05
C ASP A 86 1.01 3.28 11.92
N ASN A 87 1.22 4.33 12.71
CA ASN A 87 0.58 5.60 12.44
C ASN A 87 1.23 6.25 11.20
N HIS A 88 0.61 6.07 10.04
CA HIS A 88 1.12 6.55 8.76
C HIS A 88 1.37 8.08 8.73
N GLN A 89 0.54 8.88 9.40
CA GLN A 89 0.77 10.33 9.49
C GLN A 89 2.04 10.67 10.26
N GLN A 90 2.31 9.97 11.37
CA GLN A 90 3.56 10.14 12.11
C GLN A 90 4.77 9.64 11.31
N ALA A 91 4.60 8.55 10.56
CA ALA A 91 5.60 8.00 9.66
C ALA A 91 6.01 9.03 8.58
N GLN A 92 5.03 9.58 7.86
CA GLN A 92 5.24 10.64 6.86
C GLN A 92 5.96 11.88 7.42
N LEU A 93 5.75 12.20 8.69
CA LEU A 93 6.43 13.32 9.35
C LEU A 93 7.85 12.98 9.81
N GLY A 94 8.34 11.75 9.55
CA GLY A 94 9.66 11.27 9.95
C GLY A 94 9.78 11.06 11.47
N LYS A 95 8.65 10.88 12.17
CA LYS A 95 8.61 10.73 13.64
C LYS A 95 8.86 9.31 14.10
N LEU A 96 8.59 8.32 13.24
CA LEU A 96 8.84 6.91 13.54
C LEU A 96 10.27 6.53 13.14
N ASP A 97 10.94 5.76 14.00
CA ASP A 97 12.32 5.32 13.75
C ASP A 97 12.40 3.89 13.23
N TRP A 98 11.46 3.02 13.59
CA TRP A 98 11.46 1.59 13.26
C TRP A 98 10.07 1.14 12.77
N PRO A 99 9.96 0.00 12.07
CA PRO A 99 11.06 -0.76 11.46
C PRO A 99 11.75 0.01 10.33
N ARG A 100 12.90 -0.48 9.84
CA ARG A 100 13.66 0.11 8.73
C ARG A 100 14.03 -0.94 7.71
N VAL A 101 14.12 -0.59 6.43
CA VAL A 101 14.36 -1.52 5.33
C VAL A 101 15.41 -0.97 4.37
N ALA A 102 16.48 -1.74 4.21
CA ALA A 102 17.54 -1.49 3.24
C ALA A 102 17.37 -2.43 2.04
N LEU A 103 17.16 -1.89 0.84
CA LEU A 103 17.00 -2.67 -0.40
C LEU A 103 18.34 -2.81 -1.13
N THR A 104 18.81 -4.03 -1.31
CA THR A 104 20.00 -4.34 -2.12
C THR A 104 19.59 -5.15 -3.34
N PHE A 105 19.90 -4.67 -4.55
CA PHE A 105 19.60 -5.40 -5.77
C PHE A 105 20.66 -6.48 -6.04
N THR A 106 20.26 -7.74 -6.04
CA THR A 106 21.15 -8.92 -6.14
C THR A 106 21.15 -9.56 -7.52
N ASP A 107 20.11 -9.32 -8.32
CA ASP A 107 20.00 -9.73 -9.72
C ASP A 107 19.24 -8.62 -10.45
N TRP A 108 19.92 -7.86 -11.30
CA TRP A 108 19.44 -6.58 -11.80
C TRP A 108 20.01 -6.26 -13.18
N GLY A 109 19.28 -5.41 -13.89
CA GLY A 109 19.65 -4.92 -15.22
C GLY A 109 18.45 -4.25 -15.89
N ALA A 110 18.67 -3.18 -16.64
CA ALA A 110 17.63 -2.51 -17.41
C ALA A 110 16.98 -3.44 -18.46
N SER A 111 17.72 -4.48 -18.89
CA SER A 111 17.22 -5.55 -19.77
C SER A 111 16.31 -6.57 -19.09
N LEU A 112 16.34 -6.66 -17.76
CA LEU A 112 15.54 -7.63 -17.01
C LEU A 112 14.13 -7.08 -16.74
N PRO A 113 13.08 -7.89 -16.95
CA PRO A 113 11.71 -7.50 -16.58
C PRO A 113 11.52 -7.48 -15.06
N CYS A 114 12.25 -8.35 -14.34
CA CYS A 114 12.15 -8.50 -12.90
C CYS A 114 13.52 -8.58 -12.25
N TRP A 115 13.64 -7.95 -11.09
CA TRP A 115 14.87 -7.91 -10.31
C TRP A 115 14.73 -8.76 -9.06
N LYS A 116 15.84 -9.32 -8.58
CA LYS A 116 15.92 -9.90 -7.24
C LYS A 116 16.44 -8.84 -6.28
N VAL A 117 15.77 -8.75 -5.14
CA VAL A 117 16.03 -7.76 -4.11
C VAL A 117 16.22 -8.49 -2.80
N GLU A 118 17.31 -8.18 -2.11
CA GLU A 118 17.52 -8.49 -0.69
C GLU A 118 17.00 -7.32 0.13
N ALA A 119 16.02 -7.56 0.99
CA ALA A 119 15.56 -6.61 1.99
C ALA A 119 16.19 -6.94 3.35
N ARG A 120 17.02 -6.05 3.87
CA ARG A 120 17.44 -6.08 5.27
C ARG A 120 16.49 -5.26 6.12
N ILE A 121 15.71 -5.95 6.95
CA ILE A 121 14.69 -5.37 7.82
C ILE A 121 15.27 -5.23 9.21
N TRP A 122 15.48 -4.00 9.66
CA TRP A 122 15.91 -3.66 11.00
C TRP A 122 14.70 -3.36 11.88
N THR A 123 14.64 -3.99 13.04
CA THR A 123 13.60 -3.74 14.07
C THR A 123 14.13 -2.93 15.24
N SER A 124 15.45 -2.75 15.32
CA SER A 124 16.15 -1.92 16.30
C SER A 124 17.52 -1.51 15.74
N PRO A 125 18.32 -0.69 16.44
CA PRO A 125 19.67 -0.34 16.00
C PRO A 125 20.61 -1.54 15.79
N THR A 126 20.32 -2.69 16.40
CA THR A 126 21.21 -3.87 16.43
C THR A 126 20.54 -5.16 15.93
N ALA A 127 19.21 -5.20 15.86
CA ALA A 127 18.46 -6.37 15.40
C ALA A 127 18.01 -6.19 13.96
N SER A 128 18.39 -7.12 13.09
CA SER A 128 17.90 -7.19 11.72
C SER A 128 17.63 -8.62 11.27
N SER A 129 16.81 -8.74 10.24
CA SER A 129 16.60 -9.97 9.48
C SER A 129 16.70 -9.68 7.99
N VAL A 130 16.96 -10.71 7.20
CA VAL A 130 17.08 -10.60 5.75
C VAL A 130 16.05 -11.50 5.10
N GLU A 131 15.43 -10.99 4.04
CA GLU A 131 14.65 -11.79 3.11
C GLU A 131 14.98 -11.41 1.68
N THR A 132 14.70 -12.32 0.74
CA THR A 132 14.86 -12.05 -0.67
C THR A 132 13.56 -12.25 -1.40
N PHE A 133 13.30 -11.38 -2.37
CA PHE A 133 12.10 -11.43 -3.19
C PHE A 133 12.42 -11.03 -4.62
N ARG A 134 11.53 -11.40 -5.53
CA ARG A 134 11.51 -10.94 -6.92
C ARG A 134 10.37 -9.95 -7.09
N THR A 135 10.62 -8.89 -7.82
CA THR A 135 9.60 -7.92 -8.23
C THR A 135 9.88 -7.45 -9.65
N CYS A 136 8.83 -7.16 -10.40
CA CYS A 136 8.93 -6.71 -11.78
C CYS A 136 8.69 -5.21 -11.88
N PHE A 137 9.46 -4.53 -12.73
CA PHE A 137 9.39 -3.06 -12.80
C PHE A 137 8.04 -2.57 -13.31
N ASP A 138 7.34 -3.38 -14.11
CA ASP A 138 6.05 -3.09 -14.73
C ASP A 138 4.88 -3.74 -13.97
N ALA A 139 5.14 -4.44 -12.86
CA ALA A 139 4.07 -5.06 -12.08
C ALA A 139 3.04 -4.00 -11.68
N ALA A 140 1.77 -4.32 -11.94
CA ALA A 140 0.63 -3.47 -11.63
C ALA A 140 0.61 -3.17 -10.14
N VAL A 141 0.44 -1.89 -9.80
CA VAL A 141 0.31 -1.43 -8.42
C VAL A 141 -1.18 -1.22 -8.16
N THR A 142 -1.75 -2.06 -7.30
CA THR A 142 -3.20 -2.05 -7.05
C THR A 142 -3.52 -1.65 -5.62
N GLU A 143 -4.63 -0.96 -5.45
CA GLU A 143 -5.26 -0.69 -4.17
C GLU A 143 -6.59 -1.45 -4.08
N THR A 144 -6.88 -2.02 -2.92
CA THR A 144 -8.17 -2.62 -2.61
C THR A 144 -8.81 -1.78 -1.51
N ASP A 145 -10.03 -1.30 -1.73
CA ASP A 145 -10.75 -0.52 -0.73
C ASP A 145 -11.46 -1.39 0.32
N ASP A 146 -12.09 -0.73 1.29
CA ASP A 146 -12.84 -1.39 2.38
C ASP A 146 -14.01 -2.26 1.89
N LEU A 147 -14.47 -2.07 0.65
CA LEU A 147 -15.53 -2.88 0.04
C LEU A 147 -14.98 -4.05 -0.80
N GLY A 148 -13.66 -4.20 -0.87
CA GLY A 148 -13.00 -5.22 -1.68
C GLY A 148 -12.90 -4.86 -3.16
N GLU A 149 -13.27 -3.63 -3.57
CA GLU A 149 -13.05 -3.18 -4.94
C GLU A 149 -11.56 -2.96 -5.15
N THR A 150 -10.99 -3.58 -6.19
CA THR A 150 -9.57 -3.44 -6.53
C THR A 150 -9.41 -2.58 -7.77
N ALA A 151 -8.49 -1.62 -7.71
CA ALA A 151 -8.18 -0.76 -8.84
C ALA A 151 -6.67 -0.54 -8.97
N GLU A 152 -6.21 -0.37 -10.21
CA GLU A 152 -4.81 -0.18 -10.54
C GLU A 152 -4.46 1.30 -10.55
N LEU A 153 -3.28 1.64 -10.04
CA LEU A 153 -2.72 2.98 -10.15
C LEU A 153 -2.40 3.31 -11.60
N ASN A 154 -2.84 4.47 -12.07
CA ASN A 154 -2.52 4.94 -13.40
C ASN A 154 -1.07 5.48 -13.49
N THR A 155 -0.64 5.82 -14.71
CA THR A 155 0.71 6.35 -14.96
C THR A 155 1.04 7.62 -14.18
N SER A 156 0.06 8.51 -13.96
CA SER A 156 0.23 9.74 -13.17
C SER A 156 0.47 9.43 -11.69
N ALA A 157 -0.27 8.48 -11.11
CA ALA A 157 -0.08 8.04 -9.74
C ALA A 157 1.27 7.33 -9.55
N LEU A 158 1.67 6.49 -10.50
CA LEU A 158 2.99 5.86 -10.51
C LEU A 158 4.12 6.90 -10.60
N TRP A 159 3.97 7.90 -11.48
CA TRP A 159 4.92 9.02 -11.56
C TRP A 159 5.00 9.78 -10.25
N LYS A 160 3.86 10.06 -9.61
CA LYS A 160 3.84 10.74 -8.33
C LYS A 160 4.49 9.92 -7.22
N GLY A 161 4.30 8.61 -7.20
CA GLY A 161 5.00 7.71 -6.27
C GLY A 161 6.51 7.78 -6.43
N ARG A 162 7.01 7.78 -7.68
CA ARG A 162 8.45 7.95 -7.97
C ARG A 162 8.96 9.31 -7.50
N ASP A 163 8.21 10.38 -7.76
CA ASP A 163 8.53 11.74 -7.31
C ASP A 163 8.62 11.81 -5.77
N THR A 164 7.64 11.23 -5.07
CA THR A 164 7.63 11.11 -3.61
C THR A 164 8.89 10.41 -3.09
N LEU A 165 9.26 9.24 -3.64
CA LEU A 165 10.47 8.53 -3.25
C LEU A 165 11.74 9.34 -3.52
N ASN A 166 11.88 9.91 -4.72
CA ASN A 166 13.04 10.72 -5.09
C ASN A 166 13.14 12.04 -4.31
N GLY A 167 12.02 12.53 -3.77
CA GLY A 167 11.92 13.72 -2.93
C GLY A 167 12.39 13.51 -1.49
N VAL A 168 12.46 12.25 -1.01
CA VAL A 168 12.84 11.98 0.39
C VAL A 168 14.25 12.47 0.67
N ARG A 169 14.39 13.25 1.74
CA ARG A 169 15.67 13.72 2.29
C ARG A 169 15.71 13.41 3.76
N VAL A 170 16.84 12.87 4.24
CA VAL A 170 17.01 12.65 5.67
C VAL A 170 17.18 14.00 6.38
N PRO A 171 16.32 14.34 7.36
CA PRO A 171 16.49 15.58 8.12
C PRO A 171 17.85 15.63 8.81
N SER A 172 18.43 16.82 8.97
CA SER A 172 19.72 17.01 9.65
C SER A 172 19.74 16.51 11.10
N SER A 173 18.57 16.45 11.74
CA SER A 173 18.38 15.91 13.09
C SER A 173 18.34 14.38 13.16
N LYS A 174 18.36 13.67 12.03
CA LYS A 174 18.29 12.21 11.96
C LYS A 174 19.64 11.60 11.52
N PRO A 175 20.09 10.50 12.15
CA PRO A 175 21.31 9.81 11.74
C PRO A 175 21.26 9.34 10.29
N ASN A 176 22.36 9.55 9.55
CA ASN A 176 22.50 9.12 8.16
C ASN A 176 23.96 8.83 7.81
N THR A 177 24.18 8.17 6.68
CA THR A 177 25.52 7.80 6.19
C THR A 177 26.08 8.76 5.15
N GLY A 178 25.53 9.97 5.03
CA GLY A 178 25.94 10.91 4.00
C GLY A 178 25.60 10.41 2.60
N VAL A 179 26.55 10.56 1.68
CA VAL A 179 26.44 10.06 0.29
C VAL A 179 26.65 8.54 0.19
N GLN A 180 27.29 7.94 1.19
CA GLN A 180 27.60 6.51 1.19
C GLN A 180 26.32 5.71 1.40
N ARG A 181 26.08 4.75 0.52
CA ARG A 181 24.98 3.80 0.67
C ARG A 181 25.34 2.79 1.76
N SER A 182 24.35 2.34 2.51
CA SER A 182 24.54 1.39 3.61
C SER A 182 23.40 0.40 3.64
N THR A 183 23.67 -0.83 4.06
CA THR A 183 22.62 -1.81 4.41
C THR A 183 21.98 -1.54 5.77
N GLY A 184 22.34 -0.42 6.42
CA GLY A 184 21.72 0.08 7.64
C GLY A 184 22.63 -0.02 8.89
N PRO A 185 22.07 0.32 10.06
CA PRO A 185 20.65 0.66 10.27
C PRO A 185 20.24 2.05 9.77
N ASN A 186 21.17 2.91 9.40
CA ASN A 186 20.90 4.28 8.97
C ASN A 186 20.93 4.43 7.44
N PRO A 187 19.99 5.21 6.85
CA PRO A 187 19.95 5.45 5.42
C PRO A 187 21.01 6.49 4.98
N PRO A 188 21.30 6.57 3.68
CA PRO A 188 21.98 7.71 3.07
C PRO A 188 21.10 8.97 3.08
N THR A 189 21.68 10.16 2.91
CA THR A 189 20.95 11.45 2.92
C THR A 189 19.84 11.56 1.89
N GLN A 190 19.98 10.85 0.76
CA GLN A 190 18.98 10.75 -0.30
C GLN A 190 18.61 9.27 -0.52
N PRO A 191 17.64 8.72 0.24
CA PRO A 191 17.34 7.28 0.28
C PRO A 191 17.18 6.56 -1.07
N PHE A 192 16.57 7.23 -2.07
CA PHE A 192 16.23 6.62 -3.36
C PHE A 192 17.03 7.16 -4.54
N VAL A 193 17.77 8.26 -4.37
CA VAL A 193 18.62 8.80 -5.43
C VAL A 193 19.90 7.96 -5.51
N VAL A 194 20.07 7.26 -6.63
CA VAL A 194 21.23 6.41 -6.91
C VAL A 194 21.99 6.95 -8.11
N ASN A 195 23.32 7.01 -8.00
CA ASN A 195 24.20 7.33 -9.11
C ASN A 195 24.77 6.04 -9.68
N VAL A 196 24.21 5.61 -10.81
CA VAL A 196 24.68 4.45 -11.55
C VAL A 196 25.04 4.89 -12.96
N SER A 197 26.22 4.49 -13.45
CA SER A 197 26.76 4.96 -14.73
C SER A 197 25.98 4.49 -15.96
N ARG A 198 25.01 3.58 -15.79
CA ARG A 198 24.25 2.95 -16.89
C ARG A 198 22.88 3.59 -17.06
N LEU A 199 22.56 3.88 -18.32
CA LEU A 199 21.28 4.48 -18.71
C LEU A 199 20.11 3.58 -18.28
N GLY A 200 19.09 4.19 -17.66
CA GLY A 200 17.85 3.50 -17.28
C GLY A 200 17.92 2.62 -16.03
N VAL A 201 19.10 2.23 -15.53
CA VAL A 201 19.20 1.42 -14.31
C VAL A 201 18.72 2.20 -13.08
N ALA A 202 19.05 3.50 -12.99
CA ALA A 202 18.58 4.34 -11.89
C ALA A 202 17.04 4.43 -11.87
N ASP A 203 16.44 4.66 -13.04
CA ASP A 203 14.99 4.73 -13.19
C ASP A 203 14.30 3.41 -12.84
N ARG A 204 14.85 2.30 -13.32
CA ARG A 204 14.36 0.95 -12.99
C ARG A 204 14.49 0.62 -11.50
N ALA A 205 15.56 1.05 -10.86
CA ALA A 205 15.75 0.88 -9.43
C ALA A 205 14.68 1.61 -8.61
N VAL A 206 14.31 2.83 -9.02
CA VAL A 206 13.22 3.58 -8.38
C VAL A 206 11.87 2.93 -8.67
N ASP A 207 11.63 2.42 -9.87
CA ASP A 207 10.41 1.65 -10.18
C ASP A 207 10.28 0.41 -9.29
N VAL A 208 11.33 -0.38 -9.16
CA VAL A 208 11.39 -1.57 -8.31
C VAL A 208 11.21 -1.18 -6.83
N ALA A 209 11.86 -0.10 -6.38
CA ALA A 209 11.71 0.42 -5.02
C ALA A 209 10.28 0.89 -4.74
N LEU A 210 9.58 1.47 -5.73
CA LEU A 210 8.17 1.86 -5.61
C LEU A 210 7.27 0.65 -5.35
N ARG A 211 7.50 -0.48 -6.03
CA ARG A 211 6.72 -1.71 -5.80
C ARG A 211 7.00 -2.29 -4.41
N ALA A 212 8.26 -2.25 -3.97
CA ALA A 212 8.63 -2.64 -2.60
C ALA A 212 8.01 -1.70 -1.54
N ALA A 213 8.02 -0.39 -1.79
CA ALA A 213 7.39 0.61 -0.94
C ALA A 213 5.88 0.38 -0.81
N TRP A 214 5.21 0.10 -1.94
CA TRP A 214 3.78 -0.18 -1.95
C TRP A 214 3.44 -1.46 -1.19
N VAL A 215 4.13 -2.56 -1.51
CA VAL A 215 3.88 -3.88 -0.88
C VAL A 215 4.13 -3.82 0.62
N SER A 216 5.13 -3.08 1.07
CA SER A 216 5.41 -2.90 2.49
C SER A 216 4.43 -1.96 3.21
N GLY A 217 3.62 -1.20 2.47
CA GLY A 217 2.76 -0.15 3.03
C GLY A 217 3.51 1.12 3.43
N PHE A 218 4.76 1.29 2.96
CA PHE A 218 5.57 2.49 3.17
C PHE A 218 4.95 3.69 2.46
N ILE A 219 4.41 3.48 1.25
CA ILE A 219 3.58 4.45 0.53
C ILE A 219 2.15 3.90 0.45
N GLN A 220 1.19 4.81 0.54
CA GLN A 220 -0.25 4.57 0.41
C GLN A 220 -0.85 5.56 -0.61
N THR A 221 -2.06 5.29 -1.09
CA THR A 221 -2.76 6.18 -2.04
C THR A 221 -2.91 7.61 -1.53
N ALA A 222 -3.08 7.79 -0.22
CA ALA A 222 -3.15 9.10 0.42
C ALA A 222 -1.87 9.94 0.24
N ASP A 223 -0.74 9.32 -0.11
CA ASP A 223 0.54 9.99 -0.33
C ASP A 223 0.71 10.46 -1.78
N LEU A 224 -0.12 9.93 -2.67
CA LEU A 224 -0.08 10.20 -4.12
C LEU A 224 -1.01 11.35 -4.51
N HIS A 225 -1.88 11.78 -3.60
CA HIS A 225 -2.89 12.80 -3.87
C HIS A 225 -2.86 13.88 -2.79
N PRO A 226 -3.07 15.16 -3.15
CA PRO A 226 -3.23 16.21 -2.15
C PRO A 226 -4.40 15.86 -1.23
N GLY A 227 -4.23 16.09 0.08
CA GLY A 227 -5.33 15.96 1.02
C GLY A 227 -6.44 17.00 0.74
N PRO A 228 -7.53 17.01 1.54
CA PRO A 228 -8.63 17.96 1.36
C PRO A 228 -8.22 19.44 1.34
N SER A 229 -7.06 19.77 1.93
CA SER A 229 -6.46 21.10 1.90
C SER A 229 -5.77 21.47 0.59
N GLY A 230 -5.70 20.57 -0.40
CA GLY A 230 -4.97 20.76 -1.65
C GLY A 230 -3.45 20.76 -1.50
N LEU A 231 -2.92 20.55 -0.29
CA LEU A 231 -1.50 20.52 0.00
C LEU A 231 -1.01 19.08 0.18
N LEU A 232 0.03 18.72 -0.56
CA LEU A 232 0.81 17.51 -0.27
C LEU A 232 1.71 17.81 0.93
N THR A 233 1.48 17.12 2.04
CA THR A 233 2.43 17.12 3.16
C THR A 233 3.77 16.55 2.68
N PRO A 234 4.91 17.20 2.98
CA PRO A 234 6.20 16.66 2.59
C PRO A 234 6.38 15.26 3.19
N PHE A 235 6.64 14.27 2.34
CA PHE A 235 6.89 12.90 2.76
C PHE A 235 8.33 12.78 3.27
N LYS A 236 8.48 12.62 4.59
CA LYS A 236 9.76 12.60 5.32
C LYS A 236 10.04 11.25 5.97
N ASP A 237 9.29 10.21 5.64
CA ASP A 237 9.62 8.87 6.13
C ASP A 237 10.95 8.43 5.50
N ILE A 238 11.92 8.10 6.35
CA ILE A 238 13.29 7.69 5.94
C ILE A 238 13.53 6.20 6.14
N ARG A 239 12.49 5.45 6.52
CA ARG A 239 12.62 4.06 6.97
C ARG A 239 12.81 3.06 5.84
N LEU A 240 12.73 3.46 4.57
CA LEU A 240 13.02 2.62 3.41
C LEU A 240 14.05 3.32 2.51
N TRP A 241 15.05 2.59 2.00
CA TRP A 241 16.05 3.16 1.08
C TRP A 241 16.69 2.10 0.18
N ILE A 242 17.35 2.57 -0.88
CA ILE A 242 18.21 1.74 -1.74
C ILE A 242 19.62 1.71 -1.14
N ALA A 243 20.02 0.53 -0.67
CA ALA A 243 21.31 0.25 -0.07
C ALA A 243 22.41 -0.03 -1.10
N GLY A 244 22.06 -0.44 -2.31
CA GLY A 244 23.01 -0.58 -3.41
C GLY A 244 22.70 -1.70 -4.38
N PHE A 245 23.70 -2.01 -5.20
CA PHE A 245 23.65 -2.99 -6.28
C PHE A 245 24.82 -3.96 -6.11
N LYS A 246 24.55 -5.26 -6.13
CA LYS A 246 25.60 -6.28 -6.12
C LYS A 246 26.31 -6.33 -7.48
N PRO A 247 27.64 -6.12 -7.57
CA PRO A 247 28.35 -6.08 -8.84
C PRO A 247 28.23 -7.36 -9.68
N GLU A 248 28.13 -8.51 -9.03
CA GLU A 248 27.92 -9.84 -9.61
C GLU A 248 26.51 -10.05 -10.15
N GLY A 249 25.55 -9.27 -9.67
CA GLY A 249 24.13 -9.34 -10.05
C GLY A 249 23.77 -8.62 -11.35
N ASN A 250 24.70 -7.88 -11.96
CA ASN A 250 24.43 -7.10 -13.16
C ASN A 250 24.29 -8.01 -14.39
N ARG A 251 23.16 -7.93 -15.09
CA ARG A 251 22.85 -8.69 -16.32
C ARG A 251 22.89 -7.87 -17.61
N ASP A 252 23.23 -6.59 -17.53
CA ASP A 252 23.46 -5.74 -18.71
C ASP A 252 24.96 -5.70 -19.12
N LYS A 253 25.75 -6.67 -18.66
CA LYS A 253 27.18 -6.77 -18.98
C LYS A 253 27.43 -7.45 -20.30
#